data_AF-V5H6D9-F1
#
_entry.id   AF-V5H6D9-F1
#
_cell.length_a   1.000
_cell.length_b   1.000
_cell.length_c   1.000
_cell.angle_alpha   90.00
_cell.angle_beta   90.00
_cell.angle_gamma   90.00
#
_symmetry.space_group_name_H-M   'P 1'
#
loop_
_entity.id
_entity.type
_entity.pdbx_description
1 polymer ?
#
loop_
_entity_poly.entity_id
_entity_poly.type
_entity_poly.pdbx_seq_one_letter_code
_entity_poly.pdbx_strand_id
1 'polypeptide(L)'
;MTRLLLCGPHLPARVSVAARASMLPNSVAQVSWMLDVIPQASLSIWAQDNDPRVTDTLIQLRKALPWSVVYYDLSEQQRAEFERAKENVAYEPERTGHPVW
;
A
#
# COMPACT_ATOMS: atom_id res chain seq x y z
N MET A 1 1.67 6.35 48.96
CA MET A 1 0.68 5.99 47.93
C MET A 1 1.41 5.84 46.61
N THR A 2 1.81 4.61 46.28
CA THR A 2 2.57 4.31 45.05
C THR A 2 1.58 4.19 43.91
N ARG A 3 1.59 5.15 42.98
CA ARG A 3 0.78 5.14 41.77
C ARG A 3 1.38 4.10 40.83
N LEU A 4 0.76 2.93 40.73
CA LEU A 4 1.05 2.00 39.64
C LEU A 4 0.63 2.70 38.34
N LEU A 5 1.62 3.20 37.59
CA LEU A 5 1.42 3.57 36.20
C LEU A 5 1.15 2.27 35.43
N LEU A 6 -0.12 1.89 35.31
CA LEU A 6 -0.54 0.92 34.33
C LEU A 6 -0.16 1.48 32.96
N CYS A 7 0.93 0.97 32.39
CA CYS A 7 1.24 1.17 30.98
C CYS A 7 -0.01 0.80 30.18
N GLY A 8 -0.51 1.71 29.34
CA GLY A 8 -1.62 1.44 28.44
C GLY A 8 -1.35 0.21 27.57
N PRO A 9 -2.38 -0.36 26.91
CA PRO A 9 -2.21 -1.54 26.09
C PRO A 9 -1.06 -1.34 25.10
N HIS A 10 -0.14 -2.30 25.04
CA HIS A 10 1.01 -2.27 24.14
C HIS A 10 0.49 -2.23 22.70
N LEU A 11 0.46 -1.04 22.10
CA LEU A 11 0.07 -0.88 20.71
C LEU A 11 1.13 -1.59 19.85
N PRO A 12 0.73 -2.48 18.93
CA PRO A 12 1.68 -3.07 18.00
C PRO A 12 2.40 -1.96 17.23
N ALA A 13 3.70 -2.13 17.05
CA ALA A 13 4.51 -1.18 16.30
C ALA A 13 3.97 -1.06 14.86
N ARG A 14 3.87 0.18 14.36
CA ARG A 14 3.51 0.43 12.96
C ARG A 14 4.66 -0.05 12.07
N VAL A 15 4.33 -0.85 11.06
CA VAL A 15 5.32 -1.38 10.10
C VAL A 15 5.04 -0.75 8.74
N SER A 16 6.05 -0.12 8.12
CA SER A 16 5.95 0.31 6.73
C SER A 16 6.89 -0.52 5.87
N VAL A 17 6.35 -1.15 4.84
CA VAL A 17 7.12 -1.93 3.87
C VAL A 17 7.40 -1.06 2.65
N ALA A 18 8.67 -0.89 2.32
CA ALA A 18 9.08 -0.18 1.11
C ALA A 18 9.16 -1.15 -0.07
N ALA A 19 8.52 -0.82 -1.19
CA ALA A 19 8.54 -1.63 -2.40
C ALA A 19 8.79 -0.76 -3.64
N ARG A 20 9.57 -1.30 -4.58
CA ARG A 20 9.80 -0.65 -5.86
C ARG A 20 8.64 -0.94 -6.80
N ALA A 21 8.12 0.09 -7.49
CA ALA A 21 6.99 -0.05 -8.40
C ALA A 21 7.20 -1.16 -9.44
N SER A 22 8.38 -1.25 -10.05
CA SER A 22 8.70 -2.27 -11.07
C SER A 22 8.65 -3.72 -10.59
N MET A 23 8.63 -3.97 -9.27
CA MET A 23 8.51 -5.32 -8.69
C MET A 23 7.08 -5.74 -8.38
N LEU A 24 6.13 -4.80 -8.36
CA LEU A 24 4.76 -5.01 -7.88
C LEU A 24 3.74 -5.61 -8.86
N PRO A 25 3.87 -5.54 -10.21
CA PRO A 25 2.81 -5.97 -11.13
C PRO A 25 2.31 -7.40 -10.90
N ASN A 26 3.22 -8.30 -10.51
CA ASN A 26 2.94 -9.72 -10.32
C ASN A 26 2.77 -10.12 -8.85
N SER A 27 2.86 -9.17 -7.91
CA SER A 27 2.84 -9.46 -6.47
C SER A 27 1.71 -8.77 -5.71
N VAL A 28 0.72 -8.22 -6.41
CA VAL A 28 -0.39 -7.44 -5.80
C VAL A 28 -1.13 -8.26 -4.74
N ALA A 29 -1.44 -9.53 -5.01
CA ALA A 29 -2.15 -10.40 -4.08
C ALA A 29 -1.36 -10.66 -2.79
N GLN A 30 -0.05 -10.91 -2.92
CA GLN A 30 0.84 -11.13 -1.78
C GLN A 30 0.97 -9.87 -0.92
N VAL A 31 1.03 -8.70 -1.56
CA VAL A 31 1.10 -7.41 -0.86
C VAL A 31 -0.23 -7.10 -0.16
N SER A 32 -1.37 -7.37 -0.81
CA SER A 32 -2.69 -7.21 -0.18
C SER A 32 -2.80 -8.11 1.06
N TRP A 33 -2.48 -9.40 0.92
CA TRP A 33 -2.51 -10.34 2.03
C TRP A 33 -1.60 -9.89 3.19
N MET A 34 -0.40 -9.40 2.88
CA MET A 34 0.52 -8.90 3.90
C MET A 34 -0.06 -7.69 4.66
N LEU A 35 -0.72 -6.76 3.96
CA LEU A 35 -1.38 -5.60 4.57
C LEU A 35 -2.58 -6.01 5.42
N ASP A 36 -3.26 -7.11 5.08
CA ASP A 36 -4.38 -7.66 5.85
C ASP A 36 -3.94 -8.37 7.13
N VAL A 37 -2.82 -9.11 7.08
CA VAL A 37 -2.35 -9.95 8.20
C VAL A 37 -1.53 -9.18 9.22
N ILE A 38 -0.77 -8.16 8.81
CA ILE A 38 0.10 -7.40 9.70
C ILE A 38 -0.68 -6.19 10.25
N PRO A 39 -0.98 -6.15 11.57
CA PRO A 39 -1.72 -5.03 12.14
C PRO A 39 -0.98 -3.71 11.93
N GLN A 40 -1.69 -2.68 11.46
CA GLN A 40 -1.14 -1.35 11.19
C GLN A 40 0.01 -1.33 10.17
N ALA A 41 0.03 -2.28 9.24
CA ALA A 41 0.98 -2.22 8.13
C ALA A 41 0.62 -1.12 7.11
N SER A 42 1.65 -0.52 6.52
CA SER A 42 1.53 0.36 5.36
C SER A 42 2.53 -0.02 4.28
N LEU A 43 2.25 0.42 3.05
CA LEU A 43 3.10 0.23 1.90
C LEU A 43 3.61 1.58 1.40
N SER A 44 4.93 1.72 1.31
CA SER A 44 5.60 2.85 0.67
C SER A 44 6.12 2.42 -0.69
N ILE A 45 5.57 2.96 -1.77
CA ILE A 45 5.96 2.62 -3.14
C ILE A 45 6.91 3.69 -3.66
N TRP A 46 8.09 3.28 -4.13
CA TRP A 46 9.05 4.16 -4.79
C TRP A 46 9.34 3.69 -6.22
N ALA A 47 9.79 4.60 -7.08
CA ALA A 47 10.18 4.28 -8.46
C ALA A 47 11.41 5.08 -8.87
N GLN A 48 12.23 4.52 -9.78
CA GLN A 48 13.24 5.29 -10.50
C GLN A 48 12.68 5.82 -11.82
N ASP A 49 13.24 6.90 -12.34
CA ASP A 49 12.73 7.53 -13.58
C ASP A 49 12.74 6.59 -14.80
N ASN A 50 13.64 5.60 -14.82
CA ASN A 50 13.74 4.59 -15.89
C ASN A 50 12.95 3.30 -15.61
N ASP A 51 12.16 3.24 -14.53
CA ASP A 51 11.35 2.06 -14.26
C ASP A 51 10.28 1.88 -15.35
N PRO A 52 10.15 0.67 -15.91
CA PRO A 52 9.13 0.42 -16.92
C PRO A 52 7.74 0.40 -16.27
N ARG A 53 6.75 0.97 -16.96
CA ARG A 53 5.32 0.84 -16.64
C ARG A 53 4.95 1.21 -15.20
N VAL A 54 5.60 2.25 -14.64
CA VAL A 54 5.31 2.73 -13.28
C VAL A 54 3.84 3.09 -13.16
N THR A 55 3.32 3.97 -14.02
CA THR A 55 1.92 4.44 -13.98
C THR A 55 0.92 3.29 -14.00
N ASP A 56 1.05 2.35 -14.94
CA ASP A 56 0.15 1.19 -15.06
C ASP A 56 0.12 0.38 -13.75
N THR A 57 1.30 0.17 -13.15
CA THR A 57 1.44 -0.57 -11.90
C THR A 57 0.77 0.15 -10.74
N LEU A 58 0.99 1.47 -10.62
CA LEU A 58 0.38 2.26 -9.55
C LEU A 58 -1.15 2.29 -9.70
N ILE A 59 -1.66 2.32 -10.93
CA ILE A 59 -3.10 2.26 -11.21
C ILE A 59 -3.68 0.88 -10.86
N GLN A 60 -2.97 -0.21 -11.15
CA GLN A 60 -3.37 -1.55 -10.74
C GLN A 60 -3.44 -1.65 -9.20
N LEU A 61 -2.41 -1.17 -8.50
CA LEU A 61 -2.38 -1.16 -7.02
C LEU A 61 -3.47 -0.27 -6.44
N ARG A 62 -3.77 0.86 -7.10
CA ARG A 62 -4.81 1.80 -6.69
C ARG A 62 -6.21 1.18 -6.70
N LYS A 63 -6.46 0.25 -7.64
CA LYS A 63 -7.71 -0.51 -7.72
C LYS A 63 -7.80 -1.56 -6.62
N ALA A 64 -6.68 -2.24 -6.34
CA ALA A 64 -6.65 -3.40 -5.47
C ALA A 64 -6.48 -3.09 -3.97
N LEU A 65 -5.76 -2.03 -3.61
CA LEU A 65 -5.33 -1.79 -2.22
C LEU A 65 -6.09 -0.64 -1.55
N PRO A 66 -6.34 -0.72 -0.22
CA PRO A 66 -6.97 0.37 0.52
C PRO A 66 -6.14 1.65 0.47
N TRP A 67 -6.84 2.77 0.27
CA TRP A 67 -6.19 4.06 0.00
C TRP A 67 -5.45 4.64 1.21
N SER A 68 -5.89 4.30 2.41
CA SER A 68 -5.36 4.83 3.67
C SER A 68 -4.02 4.22 4.08
N VAL A 69 -3.55 3.18 3.38
CA VAL A 69 -2.34 2.42 3.77
C VAL A 69 -1.23 2.45 2.73
N VAL A 70 -1.44 3.12 1.58
CA VAL A 70 -0.45 3.21 0.49
C VAL A 70 0.07 4.63 0.32
N TYR A 71 1.40 4.78 0.34
CA TYR A 71 2.12 6.04 0.17
C TYR A 71 3.04 5.96 -1.04
N TYR A 72 3.23 7.08 -1.73
CA TYR A 72 3.98 7.16 -2.98
C TYR A 72 5.16 8.13 -2.85
N ASP A 73 6.36 7.60 -3.05
CA ASP A 73 7.62 8.34 -3.15
C ASP A 73 8.07 8.37 -4.63
N LEU A 74 7.58 9.36 -5.36
CA LEU A 74 7.71 9.48 -6.82
C LEU A 74 8.32 10.82 -7.18
N SER A 75 9.06 10.86 -8.29
CA SER A 75 9.50 12.13 -8.89
C SER A 75 8.30 12.98 -9.34
N GLU A 76 8.52 14.28 -9.53
CA GLU A 76 7.42 15.21 -9.91
C GLU A 76 6.72 14.78 -11.20
N GLN A 77 7.49 14.33 -12.18
CA GLN A 77 6.96 13.85 -13.46
C GLN A 77 6.07 12.60 -13.27
N GLN A 78 6.57 11.61 -12.55
CA GLN A 78 5.84 10.38 -12.25
C GLN A 78 4.55 10.65 -11.45
N ARG A 79 4.64 11.56 -10.47
CA ARG A 79 3.48 11.98 -9.68
C ARG A 79 2.43 12.66 -10.55
N ALA A 80 2.83 13.59 -11.42
CA ALA A 80 1.90 14.27 -12.31
C ALA A 80 1.21 13.30 -13.28
N GLU A 81 1.95 12.33 -13.81
CA GLU A 81 1.38 11.28 -14.68
C GLU A 81 0.39 10.38 -13.93
N PHE A 82 0.78 9.94 -12.73
CA PHE A 82 -0.07 9.11 -11.88
C PHE A 82 -1.36 9.84 -11.46
N GLU A 83 -1.28 11.11 -11.06
CA GLU A 83 -2.46 11.89 -10.67
C GLU A 83 -3.45 12.03 -11.85
N ARG A 84 -2.96 12.30 -13.06
CA ARG A 84 -3.81 12.34 -14.27
C ARG A 84 -4.48 11.00 -14.54
N ALA A 85 -3.75 9.90 -14.38
CA ALA A 85 -4.31 8.57 -14.60
C ALA A 85 -5.33 8.18 -13.49
N LYS A 86 -5.10 8.64 -12.26
CA LYS A 86 -5.92 8.32 -11.07
C LYS A 86 -7.33 8.90 -11.13
N GLU A 87 -7.55 10.01 -11.84
CA GLU A 87 -8.87 10.67 -11.98
C GLU A 87 -9.97 9.73 -12.50
N ASN A 88 -9.60 8.70 -13.26
CA ASN A 88 -10.52 7.75 -13.88
C ASN A 88 -10.58 6.39 -13.15
N VAL A 89 -10.07 6.30 -11.91
CA VAL A 89 -9.91 5.03 -11.20
C VAL A 89 -10.73 5.01 -9.92
N ALA A 90 -11.77 4.17 -9.92
CA ALA A 90 -12.48 3.79 -8.71
C ALA A 90 -11.70 2.71 -7.94
N TYR A 91 -11.82 2.73 -6.61
CA TYR A 91 -11.42 1.59 -5.78
C TYR A 91 -12.36 0.44 -6.04
N GLU A 92 -11.82 -0.72 -6.41
CA GLU A 92 -12.57 -1.95 -6.57
C GLU A 92 -11.99 -2.96 -5.60
N PRO A 93 -12.35 -2.90 -4.30
CA PRO A 93 -11.96 -3.98 -3.40
C PRO A 93 -12.51 -5.27 -4.00
N GLU A 94 -11.68 -6.29 -4.15
CA GLU A 94 -12.21 -7.62 -4.42
C GLU A 94 -13.32 -7.87 -3.39
N ARG A 95 -14.54 -8.05 -3.91
CA ARG A 95 -15.70 -8.45 -3.12
C ARG A 95 -15.28 -9.77 -2.48
N THR A 96 -14.96 -9.73 -1.18
CA THR A 96 -14.34 -10.82 -0.41
C THR A 96 -15.15 -12.12 -0.50
N GLY A 97 -14.96 -12.86 -1.59
CA GLY A 97 -15.05 -14.30 -1.62
C GLY A 97 -13.72 -14.80 -1.09
N HIS A 98 -13.56 -14.78 0.23
CA HIS A 98 -12.42 -15.40 0.88
C HIS A 98 -12.20 -16.79 0.27
N PRO A 99 -10.97 -17.17 -0.15
CA PRO A 99 -10.70 -18.56 -0.43
C PRO A 99 -10.88 -19.34 0.88
N VAL A 100 -11.88 -20.21 0.90
CA VAL A 100 -12.02 -21.25 1.93
C VAL A 100 -10.89 -22.24 1.66
N TRP A 101 -9.89 -22.24 2.53
CA TRP A 101 -8.97 -23.36 2.67
C TRP A 101 -9.65 -24.47 3.46
#